data_AF-A0A6A8QMW3-F1
#
_entry.id   AF-A0A6A8QMW3-F1
#
_cell.length_a   1.000
_cell.length_b   1.000
_cell.length_c   1.000
_cell.angle_alpha   90.00
_cell.angle_beta   90.00
_cell.angle_gamma   90.00
#
_symmetry.space_group_name_H-M   'P 1'
#
loop_
_entity.id
_entity.type
_entity.pdbx_description
1 polymer ?
#
loop_
_entity_poly.entity_id
_entity_poly.type
_entity_poly.pdbx_seq_one_letter_code
_entity_poly.pdbx_strand_id
1 'polypeptide(L)' 'MPYPLEDAGFTLWYGDIETQLKLQHGATARDLGLDRHMLQQRYYAGESVFTALASIEAALP' A
#
# COMPACT_ATOMS: atom_id res chain seq x y z
N MET A 1 -8.90 -5.18 -18.51
CA MET A 1 -9.20 -3.74 -18.37
C MET A 1 -7.88 -3.00 -18.48
N PRO A 2 -7.72 -2.03 -19.38
CA PRO A 2 -6.50 -1.23 -19.43
C PRO A 2 -6.52 -0.35 -18.19
N TYR A 3 -5.65 -0.63 -17.22
CA TYR A 3 -5.46 0.24 -16.07
C TYR A 3 -5.08 1.63 -16.61
N PRO A 4 -5.78 2.70 -16.24
CA PRO A 4 -5.48 4.02 -16.74
C PRO A 4 -4.03 4.38 -16.40
N LEU A 5 -3.37 5.10 -17.31
CA LEU A 5 -2.07 5.72 -17.09
C LEU A 5 -2.13 6.52 -15.78
N GLU A 6 -1.54 5.95 -14.73
CA GLU A 6 -1.39 6.47 -13.38
C GLU A 6 -2.69 6.99 -12.72
N ASP A 7 -3.34 6.09 -12.00
CA ASP A 7 -4.40 6.42 -11.07
C ASP A 7 -3.87 7.31 -9.94
N ALA A 8 -4.22 8.60 -9.99
CA ALA A 8 -3.86 9.57 -8.97
C ALA A 8 -4.38 9.17 -7.57
N GLY A 9 -5.53 8.49 -7.52
CA GLY A 9 -6.08 7.96 -6.28
C GLY A 9 -5.21 6.84 -5.70
N PHE A 10 -4.75 5.90 -6.54
CA PHE A 10 -3.79 4.88 -6.11
C PHE A 10 -2.47 5.51 -5.66
N THR A 11 -1.97 6.52 -6.36
CA THR A 11 -0.71 7.20 -6.00
C THR A 11 -0.79 7.83 -4.61
N LEU A 12 -1.89 8.51 -4.30
CA LEU A 12 -2.12 9.08 -2.96
C LEU A 12 -2.25 7.99 -1.89
N TRP A 13 -3.09 6.99 -2.16
CA TRP A 13 -3.33 5.86 -1.26
C TRP A 13 -2.03 5.08 -0.95
N TYR A 14 -1.21 4.82 -1.98
CA TYR A 14 0.09 4.17 -1.82
C TYR A 14 1.07 5.06 -1.05
N GLY A 15 1.07 6.38 -1.31
CA GLY A 15 1.88 7.34 -0.58
C GLY A 15 1.55 7.42 0.92
N ASP A 16 0.27 7.29 1.28
CA ASP A 16 -0.16 7.22 2.68
C ASP A 16 0.38 5.96 3.36
N ILE A 17 0.33 4.81 2.69
CA ILE A 17 0.92 3.56 3.20
C ILE A 17 2.42 3.70 3.41
N GLU A 18 3.16 4.17 2.39
CA GLU A 18 4.61 4.37 2.48
C GLU A 18 4.99 5.31 3.64
N THR A 19 4.21 6.38 3.83
CA THR A 19 4.43 7.34 4.91
C THR A 19 4.23 6.67 6.26
N GLN A 20 3.16 5.90 6.46
CA GLN A 20 2.90 5.21 7.71
C GLN A 20 3.94 4.13 8.01
N LEU A 21 4.32 3.31 7.03
CA LEU A 21 5.36 2.30 7.20
C LEU A 21 6.70 2.93 7.58
N LYS A 22 7.04 4.06 6.97
CA LYS A 22 8.27 4.79 7.30
C LYS A 22 8.22 5.40 8.70
N LEU A 23 7.08 5.92 9.12
CA LEU A 23 6.91 6.50 10.46
C LEU A 23 6.95 5.44 11.56
N GLN A 24 6.34 4.27 11.33
CA GLN A 24 6.21 3.23 12.35
C GLN A 24 7.40 2.26 12.39
N HIS A 25 7.93 1.89 11.23
CA HIS A 25 8.96 0.84 11.09
C HIS A 25 10.28 1.36 10.51
N GLY A 26 10.34 2.62 10.07
CA GLY A 26 11.53 3.15 9.40
C GLY A 26 11.80 2.52 8.03
N ALA A 27 10.83 1.81 7.46
CA ALA A 27 10.96 0.99 6.26
C ALA A 27 9.91 1.36 5.20
N THR A 28 10.22 1.12 3.92
CA THR A 28 9.27 1.25 2.81
C THR A 28 8.50 -0.05 2.59
N ALA A 29 7.41 -0.03 1.79
CA ALA A 29 6.71 -1.26 1.45
C ALA A 29 7.64 -2.26 0.76
N ARG A 30 8.56 -1.77 -0.08
CA ARG A 30 9.57 -2.59 -0.75
C ARG A 30 10.54 -3.26 0.24
N ASP A 31 10.98 -2.55 1.27
CA ASP A 31 11.89 -3.09 2.29
C ASP A 31 11.23 -4.21 3.10
N LEU A 32 9.91 -4.14 3.26
CA LEU A 32 9.08 -5.16 3.91
C LEU A 32 8.65 -6.29 2.95
N GLY A 33 9.16 -6.29 1.71
CA GLY A 33 8.83 -7.32 0.71
C GLY A 33 7.42 -7.21 0.13
N LEU A 34 6.73 -6.08 0.31
CA LEU A 34 5.42 -5.84 -0.26
C LEU A 34 5.53 -5.41 -1.72
N ASP A 35 4.88 -6.16 -2.59
CA ASP A 35 4.84 -5.86 -4.00
C ASP A 35 3.83 -4.74 -4.32
N ARG A 36 4.24 -3.80 -5.18
CA ARG A 36 3.41 -2.65 -5.55
C ARG A 36 2.15 -3.07 -6.33
N HIS A 37 2.23 -4.09 -7.19
CA HIS A 37 1.06 -4.59 -7.89
C HIS A 37 0.08 -5.28 -6.94
N MET A 38 0.58 -5.99 -5.93
CA MET A 38 -0.28 -6.54 -4.86
C MET A 38 -1.05 -5.43 -4.14
N LEU A 39 -0.37 -4.35 -3.76
CA LEU A 39 -1.00 -3.18 -3.13
C LEU A 39 -2.00 -2.48 -4.06
N GLN A 40 -1.70 -2.43 -5.36
CA GLN A 40 -2.61 -1.90 -6.37
C GLN A 40 -3.89 -2.74 -6.52
N GLN A 41 -3.79 -4.08 -6.44
CA GLN A 41 -4.96 -4.95 -6.45
C GLN A 41 -5.86 -4.71 -5.23
N ARG A 42 -5.26 -4.50 -4.04
CA ARG A 42 -6.00 -4.17 -2.81
C ARG A 42 -6.74 -2.84 -2.95
N TYR A 43 -6.08 -1.82 -3.48
CA TYR A 43 -6.71 -0.54 -3.78
C TYR A 43 -7.92 -0.71 -4.72
N TYR A 44 -7.77 -1.43 -5.83
CA TYR A 44 -8.87 -1.67 -6.77
C TYR A 44 -9.96 -2.60 -6.25
N ALA A 45 -9.68 -3.39 -5.22
CA ALA A 45 -10.69 -4.15 -4.48
C ALA A 45 -11.52 -3.26 -3.52
N GLY A 46 -11.22 -1.95 -3.44
CA GLY A 46 -11.92 -1.00 -2.58
C GLY A 46 -11.39 -0.97 -1.14
N GLU A 47 -10.19 -1.50 -0.91
CA GLU A 47 -9.61 -1.54 0.42
C GLU A 47 -9.12 -0.16 0.89
N SER A 48 -9.47 0.20 2.12
CA SER A 48 -8.99 1.46 2.72
C SER A 48 -7.51 1.36 3.13
N VAL A 49 -6.82 2.50 3.20
CA VAL A 49 -5.43 2.59 3.69
C VAL A 49 -5.30 1.94 5.07
N PHE A 50 -6.25 2.20 5.98
CA PHE A 50 -6.23 1.68 7.35
C PHE A 50 -6.35 0.15 7.39
N THR A 51 -7.24 -0.43 6.58
CA THR A 51 -7.39 -1.89 6.49
C THR A 51 -6.14 -2.54 5.91
N ALA A 52 -5.56 -1.91 4.88
CA ALA A 52 -4.34 -2.38 4.25
C ALA A 52 -3.16 -2.40 5.22
N LEU A 53 -2.95 -1.29 5.95
CA LEU A 53 -1.92 -1.16 6.97
C LEU A 53 -2.10 -2.15 8.12
N ALA A 54 -3.31 -2.25 8.70
CA ALA A 54 -3.57 -3.19 9.78
C ALA A 54 -3.27 -4.65 9.38
N SER A 55 -3.55 -5.01 8.12
CA SER A 55 -3.22 -6.35 7.61
C SER A 55 -1.71 -6.54 7.41
N ILE A 56 -0.99 -5.49 6.97
CA ILE A 56 0.46 -5.53 6.83
C ILE A 56 1.10 -5.66 8.20
N GLU A 57 0.71 -4.82 9.15
CA GLU A 57 1.20 -4.83 10.53
C GLU A 57 0.96 -6.19 11.21
N ALA A 58 -0.20 -6.82 10.98
CA ALA A 58 -0.49 -8.16 11.49
C ALA A 58 0.35 -9.27 10.85
N ALA A 59 0.92 -9.04 9.66
CA ALA A 59 1.77 -9.99 8.94
C ALA A 59 3.27 -9.75 9.15
N LEU A 60 3.65 -8.64 9.78
CA LEU A 60 5.03 -8.37 10.14
C LEU A 60 5.46 -9.22 11.35
N PRO A 61 6.70 -9.75 11.34
CA PRO A 61 7.22 -10.61 12.42
C PRO A 61 7.52 -9.84 13.72
#